data_AF-A0A183GIN9-F1
#
_entry.id   AF-A0A183GIN9-F1
#
_cell.length_a   1.000
_cell.length_b   1.000
_cell.length_c   1.000
_cell.angle_alpha   90.00
_cell.angle_beta   90.00
_cell.angle_gamma   90.00
#
_symmetry.space_group_name_H-M   'P 1'
#
loop_
_entity.id
_entity.type
_entity.pdbx_description
1 polymer ?
#
loop_
_entity_poly.entity_id
_entity_poly.type
_entity_poly.pdbx_seq_one_letter_code
_entity_poly.pdbx_strand_id
1 'polypeptide(L)'
;MAVGSKIWESWNRISYQVFQAIVRDEARQARDDPSAQVRNTWLCVPQLISNLACLTACTSAAGGPGDALRRELMNESPETGSIALNMPRTMMNLVGDELRQWENFLHSVSKPGMFTLARRIIVHPKFTKSYGYNTFVTMNNLGVEAKIYDGPAEILQWIQKNLRAPKETINREIIITKSNQKCPIFAWASHLQVPTNSTSVFLYFVTEVERSVTGPQLLDMIKEMQKTNPETHTAYVPIWWPHEHVSNVAKGIKNSLDAEPLFSHGGFGDFAMEDAEASAEFSKKFTSSIQHFDMITVFHTPDTNSVRRMILQAPPFNVAHVTCPFTLVVYDDKKKMPVYYGRSRLSRSSGVQNTLDSPLAVLICQLRSYFGSRTAFNSSHTFTFKLANY
;
A
#
# COMPACT_ATOMS: atom_id res chain seq x y z
N MET A 1 1.98 -28.72 -0.32
CA MET A 1 0.84 -28.06 -1.00
C MET A 1 1.36 -26.71 -1.47
N ALA A 2 1.54 -26.54 -2.78
CA ALA A 2 1.89 -25.24 -3.34
C ALA A 2 0.66 -24.35 -3.25
N VAL A 3 0.84 -23.10 -2.82
CA VAL A 3 -0.21 -22.10 -2.92
C VAL A 3 -0.52 -21.93 -4.40
N GLY A 4 -1.77 -22.16 -4.80
CA GLY A 4 -2.15 -22.11 -6.21
C GLY A 4 -1.81 -20.75 -6.82
N SER A 5 -1.42 -20.73 -8.10
CA SER A 5 -1.13 -19.51 -8.87
C SER A 5 -2.23 -18.43 -8.76
N LYS A 6 -3.45 -18.84 -8.43
CA LYS A 6 -4.63 -17.98 -8.24
C LYS A 6 -4.60 -17.10 -6.99
N ILE A 7 -3.78 -17.38 -5.96
CA ILE A 7 -3.75 -16.54 -4.75
C ILE A 7 -3.28 -15.12 -5.06
N TRP A 8 -2.30 -15.00 -5.95
CA TRP A 8 -1.71 -13.72 -6.35
C TRP A 8 -2.73 -12.87 -7.10
N GLU A 9 -3.55 -13.49 -7.94
CA GLU A 9 -4.65 -12.81 -8.64
C GLU A 9 -5.67 -12.24 -7.63
N SER A 10 -6.03 -13.02 -6.60
CA SER A 10 -6.93 -12.55 -5.55
C SER A 10 -6.32 -11.38 -4.77
N TRP A 11 -5.07 -11.51 -4.32
CA TRP A 11 -4.38 -10.44 -3.57
C TRP A 11 -4.24 -9.16 -4.37
N ASN A 12 -4.01 -9.27 -5.67
CA ASN A 12 -3.96 -8.12 -6.57
C ASN A 12 -5.31 -7.41 -6.68
N ARG A 13 -6.39 -8.17 -6.89
CA ARG A 13 -7.76 -7.64 -6.93
C ARG A 13 -8.12 -6.95 -5.62
N ILE A 14 -7.94 -7.65 -4.49
CA ILE A 14 -8.24 -7.16 -3.14
C ILE A 14 -7.47 -5.87 -2.86
N SER A 15 -6.15 -5.88 -3.08
CA SER A 15 -5.32 -4.72 -2.76
C SER A 15 -5.68 -3.48 -3.58
N TYR A 16 -6.02 -3.65 -4.84
CA TYR A 16 -6.48 -2.55 -5.66
C TYR A 16 -7.89 -2.05 -5.27
N GLN A 17 -8.82 -2.96 -4.92
CA GLN A 17 -10.16 -2.59 -4.44
C GLN A 17 -10.06 -1.73 -3.17
N VAL A 18 -9.24 -2.16 -2.21
CA VAL A 18 -8.99 -1.41 -0.97
C VAL A 18 -8.36 -0.05 -1.29
N PHE A 19 -7.33 0.00 -2.13
CA PHE A 19 -6.70 1.26 -2.55
C PHE A 19 -7.70 2.23 -3.17
N GLN A 20 -8.55 1.75 -4.09
CA GLN A 20 -9.58 2.59 -4.70
C GLN A 20 -10.61 3.08 -3.70
N ALA A 21 -11.04 2.25 -2.75
CA ALA A 21 -11.99 2.66 -1.74
C ALA A 21 -11.42 3.77 -0.85
N ILE A 22 -10.14 3.68 -0.46
CA ILE A 22 -9.45 4.75 0.29
C ILE A 22 -9.45 6.04 -0.54
N VAL A 23 -8.98 5.97 -1.78
CA VAL A 23 -8.89 7.14 -2.67
C VAL A 23 -10.26 7.80 -2.93
N ARG A 24 -11.32 7.00 -3.07
CA ARG A 24 -12.70 7.51 -3.22
C ARG A 24 -13.20 8.15 -1.93
N ASP A 25 -12.88 7.57 -0.78
CA ASP A 25 -13.27 8.13 0.51
C ASP A 25 -12.61 9.48 0.76
N GLU A 26 -11.29 9.58 0.56
CA GLU A 26 -10.55 10.84 0.68
C GLU A 26 -11.06 11.90 -0.30
N ALA A 27 -11.42 11.50 -1.52
CA ALA A 27 -12.01 12.41 -2.50
C ALA A 27 -13.41 12.89 -2.10
N ARG A 28 -14.21 12.08 -1.38
CA ARG A 28 -15.50 12.51 -0.80
C ARG A 28 -15.28 13.50 0.34
N GLN A 29 -14.38 13.16 1.27
CA GLN A 29 -14.06 14.04 2.40
C GLN A 29 -13.56 15.42 1.95
N ALA A 30 -12.72 15.49 0.91
CA ALA A 30 -12.24 16.76 0.36
C ALA A 30 -13.33 17.60 -0.35
N ARG A 31 -14.45 16.98 -0.77
CA ARG A 31 -15.61 17.72 -1.29
C ARG A 31 -16.46 18.29 -0.16
N ASP A 32 -16.62 17.51 0.91
CA ASP A 32 -17.46 17.88 2.06
C ASP A 32 -16.78 18.91 2.97
N ASP A 33 -15.44 18.90 3.02
CA ASP A 33 -14.62 19.88 3.74
C ASP A 33 -13.56 20.48 2.80
N PRO A 34 -13.80 21.67 2.22
CA PRO A 34 -12.82 22.35 1.36
C PRO A 34 -11.51 22.73 2.07
N SER A 35 -11.49 22.72 3.41
CA SER A 35 -10.27 22.93 4.19
C SER A 35 -9.43 21.65 4.32
N ALA A 36 -10.02 20.49 4.04
CA ALA A 36 -9.30 19.22 3.95
C ALA A 36 -8.45 19.23 2.67
N GLN A 37 -7.16 19.54 2.83
CA GLN A 37 -6.20 19.43 1.74
C GLN A 37 -6.25 18.02 1.15
N VAL A 38 -6.42 17.95 -0.17
CA VAL A 38 -6.33 16.69 -0.94
C VAL A 38 -4.89 16.18 -0.85
N ARG A 39 -4.70 15.01 -0.26
CA ARG A 39 -3.39 14.44 0.10
C ARG A 39 -2.95 13.37 -0.88
N ASN A 40 -1.66 13.05 -0.82
CA ASN A 40 -1.14 11.84 -1.43
C ASN A 40 -1.65 10.63 -0.64
N THR A 41 -1.84 9.49 -1.30
CA THR A 41 -2.29 8.24 -0.66
C THR A 41 -1.29 7.15 -0.99
N TRP A 42 -0.85 6.36 0.00
CA TRP A 42 -0.01 5.20 -0.24
C TRP A 42 -0.58 3.95 0.44
N LEU A 43 -0.39 2.81 -0.22
CA LEU A 43 -0.77 1.50 0.30
C LEU A 43 0.30 0.46 -0.05
N CYS A 44 0.93 -0.10 0.96
CA CYS A 44 1.85 -1.22 0.83
C CYS A 44 1.08 -2.54 0.77
N VAL A 45 1.17 -3.24 -0.37
CA VAL A 45 0.40 -4.46 -0.61
C VAL A 45 0.80 -5.60 0.35
N PRO A 46 2.10 -5.92 0.56
CA PRO A 46 2.49 -6.89 1.58
C PRO A 46 1.94 -6.60 2.98
N GLN A 47 1.86 -5.32 3.37
CA GLN A 47 1.28 -4.94 4.67
C GLN A 47 -0.22 -5.17 4.71
N LEU A 48 -0.96 -4.79 3.66
CA LEU A 48 -2.38 -5.07 3.58
C LEU A 48 -2.67 -6.57 3.69
N ILE A 49 -1.98 -7.42 2.91
CA ILE A 49 -2.21 -8.86 2.93
C ILE A 49 -1.91 -9.45 4.32
N SER A 50 -0.82 -9.03 4.95
CA SER A 50 -0.51 -9.41 6.34
C SER A 50 -1.62 -8.99 7.31
N ASN A 51 -2.15 -7.78 7.16
CA ASN A 51 -3.23 -7.28 8.01
C ASN A 51 -4.51 -8.12 7.85
N LEU A 52 -4.93 -8.39 6.61
CA LEU A 52 -6.11 -9.21 6.33
C LEU A 52 -5.95 -10.65 6.85
N ALA A 53 -4.76 -11.24 6.69
CA ALA A 53 -4.44 -12.55 7.25
C ALA A 53 -4.55 -12.56 8.79
N CYS A 54 -4.08 -11.49 9.44
CA CYS A 54 -4.17 -11.35 10.89
C CYS A 54 -5.63 -11.25 11.38
N LEU A 55 -6.45 -10.41 10.73
CA LEU A 55 -7.88 -10.23 11.06
C LEU A 55 -8.70 -11.51 10.87
N THR A 56 -8.46 -12.23 9.77
CA THR A 56 -9.20 -13.45 9.44
C THR A 56 -8.79 -14.64 10.32
N ALA A 57 -7.56 -14.66 10.84
CA ALA A 57 -7.11 -15.75 11.70
C ALA A 57 -7.77 -15.73 13.09
N CYS A 58 -8.23 -14.57 13.56
CA CYS A 58 -8.65 -14.38 14.96
C CYS A 58 -10.16 -14.38 15.15
N THR A 59 -10.89 -14.59 14.05
CA THR A 59 -12.34 -14.75 13.98
C THR A 59 -12.73 -16.19 13.64
N SER A 60 -11.83 -17.14 13.96
CA SER A 60 -11.66 -18.49 13.37
C SER A 60 -12.80 -19.50 13.56
N ALA A 61 -13.96 -19.09 14.08
CA ALA A 61 -15.15 -19.93 14.02
C ALA A 61 -15.67 -19.96 12.57
N ALA A 62 -16.00 -21.16 12.06
CA ALA A 62 -16.70 -21.27 10.78
C ALA A 62 -18.02 -20.47 10.84
N GLY A 63 -18.26 -19.58 9.87
CA GLY A 63 -19.37 -18.63 9.91
C GLY A 63 -19.15 -17.41 10.81
N GLY A 64 -17.93 -17.21 11.33
CA GLY A 64 -17.57 -16.04 12.12
C GLY A 64 -17.37 -14.76 11.29
N PRO A 65 -17.19 -13.60 11.94
CA PRO A 65 -17.16 -12.28 11.29
C PRO A 65 -16.12 -12.09 10.18
N GLY A 66 -15.05 -12.90 10.16
CA GLY A 66 -14.01 -12.84 9.15
C GLY A 66 -14.08 -13.92 8.07
N ASP A 67 -15.09 -14.80 8.07
CA ASP A 67 -15.11 -15.94 7.14
C ASP A 67 -15.26 -15.52 5.66
N ALA A 68 -16.10 -14.52 5.38
CA ALA A 68 -16.25 -13.99 4.02
C ALA A 68 -14.93 -13.41 3.50
N LEU A 69 -14.27 -12.57 4.29
CA LEU A 69 -12.96 -12.01 3.99
C LEU A 69 -11.89 -13.11 3.83
N ARG A 70 -11.91 -14.14 4.68
CA ARG A 70 -10.99 -15.28 4.62
C ARG A 70 -11.14 -16.02 3.29
N ARG A 71 -12.38 -16.34 2.89
CA ARG A 71 -12.66 -17.02 1.62
C ARG A 71 -12.16 -16.20 0.43
N GLU A 72 -12.36 -14.88 0.47
CA GLU A 72 -11.87 -14.01 -0.59
C GLU A 72 -10.33 -13.99 -0.64
N LEU A 73 -9.67 -13.78 0.51
CA LEU A 73 -8.21 -13.73 0.63
C LEU A 73 -7.55 -15.03 0.14
N MET A 74 -8.19 -16.16 0.41
CA MET A 74 -7.70 -17.50 0.04
C MET A 74 -8.20 -17.98 -1.32
N ASN A 75 -9.08 -17.23 -1.97
CA ASN A 75 -9.76 -17.62 -3.21
C ASN A 75 -10.48 -18.99 -3.10
N GLU A 76 -11.20 -19.19 -2.00
CA GLU A 76 -12.00 -20.39 -1.73
C GLU A 76 -13.41 -20.27 -2.31
N SER A 77 -13.97 -21.37 -2.84
CA SER A 77 -15.36 -21.38 -3.28
C SER A 77 -16.32 -21.62 -2.10
N PRO A 78 -17.55 -21.05 -2.15
CA PRO A 78 -18.56 -21.24 -1.10
C PRO A 78 -18.97 -22.70 -0.88
N GLU A 79 -18.84 -23.54 -1.91
CA GLU A 79 -19.33 -24.94 -1.93
C GLU A 79 -18.44 -25.90 -1.13
N THR A 80 -17.20 -25.49 -0.80
CA THR A 80 -16.22 -26.33 -0.06
C THR A 80 -16.46 -26.39 1.46
N GLY A 81 -17.57 -25.84 1.95
CA GLY A 81 -17.80 -25.42 3.34
C GLY A 81 -17.82 -26.48 4.46
N SER A 82 -17.49 -27.75 4.21
CA SER A 82 -17.64 -28.82 5.23
C SER A 82 -16.37 -29.56 5.66
N ILE A 83 -15.20 -29.31 5.06
CA ILE A 83 -13.94 -30.04 5.39
C ILE A 83 -12.97 -29.18 6.25
N ALA A 84 -13.32 -27.93 6.53
CA ALA A 84 -12.36 -26.90 6.97
C ALA A 84 -12.17 -26.72 8.50
N LEU A 85 -12.49 -27.70 9.35
CA LEU A 85 -12.32 -27.55 10.80
C LEU A 85 -10.85 -27.53 11.28
N ASN A 86 -9.91 -28.03 10.47
CA ASN A 86 -8.45 -28.01 10.76
C ASN A 86 -7.62 -27.15 9.79
N MET A 87 -8.28 -26.43 8.86
CA MET A 87 -7.64 -25.70 7.76
C MET A 87 -7.11 -24.28 8.09
N PRO A 88 -7.58 -23.55 9.12
CA PRO A 88 -7.06 -22.19 9.38
C PRO A 88 -5.55 -22.15 9.67
N ARG A 89 -5.01 -23.16 10.37
CA ARG A 89 -3.61 -23.22 10.82
C ARG A 89 -2.62 -23.43 9.66
N THR A 90 -2.88 -24.42 8.82
CA THR A 90 -2.02 -24.71 7.65
C THR A 90 -2.04 -23.55 6.67
N MET A 91 -3.17 -22.88 6.53
CA MET A 91 -3.36 -21.80 5.55
C MET A 91 -2.73 -20.48 5.98
N MET A 92 -2.81 -20.10 7.25
CA MET A 92 -2.12 -18.89 7.74
C MET A 92 -0.60 -19.06 7.75
N ASN A 93 -0.09 -20.28 7.96
CA ASN A 93 1.33 -20.57 7.76
C ASN A 93 1.74 -20.35 6.30
N LEU A 94 0.92 -20.80 5.34
CA LEU A 94 1.19 -20.59 3.91
C LEU A 94 1.23 -19.10 3.54
N VAL A 95 0.27 -18.30 4.02
CA VAL A 95 0.28 -16.84 3.78
C VAL A 95 1.51 -16.19 4.42
N GLY A 96 1.85 -16.56 5.65
CA GLY A 96 3.04 -16.06 6.35
C GLY A 96 4.33 -16.41 5.63
N ASP A 97 4.48 -17.63 5.13
CA ASP A 97 5.67 -18.07 4.41
C ASP A 97 5.79 -17.40 3.02
N GLU A 98 4.69 -17.26 2.28
CA GLU A 98 4.69 -16.53 1.00
C GLU A 98 5.03 -15.06 1.19
N LEU A 99 4.46 -14.41 2.21
CA LEU A 99 4.80 -13.02 2.55
C LEU A 99 6.27 -12.90 2.92
N ARG A 100 6.79 -13.77 3.80
CA ARG A 100 8.21 -13.74 4.20
C ARG A 100 9.14 -13.91 3.01
N GLN A 101 8.84 -14.84 2.10
CA GLN A 101 9.62 -15.03 0.87
C GLN A 101 9.57 -13.80 -0.04
N TRP A 102 8.40 -13.18 -0.18
CA TRP A 102 8.24 -11.98 -0.98
C TRP A 102 8.97 -10.78 -0.38
N GLU A 103 8.87 -10.59 0.93
CA GLU A 103 9.55 -9.53 1.68
C GLU A 103 11.07 -9.66 1.60
N ASN A 104 11.60 -10.87 1.74
CA ASN A 104 13.03 -11.14 1.57
C ASN A 104 13.50 -10.83 0.15
N PHE A 105 12.71 -11.19 -0.85
CA PHE A 105 12.99 -10.84 -2.24
C PHE A 105 13.02 -9.31 -2.42
N LEU A 106 11.98 -8.60 -1.98
CA LEU A 106 11.90 -7.15 -2.05
C LEU A 106 13.08 -6.47 -1.33
N HIS A 107 13.47 -6.98 -0.16
CA HIS A 107 14.65 -6.52 0.57
C HIS A 107 15.93 -6.66 -0.26
N SER A 108 16.11 -7.79 -0.95
CA SER A 108 17.28 -8.04 -1.79
C SER A 108 17.35 -7.11 -3.01
N VAL A 109 16.23 -6.91 -3.71
CA VAL A 109 16.18 -6.16 -4.99
C VAL A 109 16.10 -4.64 -4.80
N SER A 110 15.83 -4.19 -3.58
CA SER A 110 15.79 -2.76 -3.25
C SER A 110 17.18 -2.14 -3.07
N LYS A 111 18.25 -2.95 -2.98
CA LYS A 111 19.63 -2.45 -2.82
C LYS A 111 20.06 -1.66 -4.07
N PRO A 112 20.78 -0.53 -3.94
CA PRO A 112 21.41 0.01 -2.71
C PRO A 112 20.45 0.77 -1.78
N GLY A 113 19.18 0.87 -2.13
CA GLY A 113 18.13 1.38 -1.25
C GLY A 113 17.76 0.37 -0.17
N MET A 114 16.48 0.32 0.18
CA MET A 114 16.02 -0.37 1.37
C MET A 114 14.55 -0.75 1.24
N PHE A 115 14.19 -1.94 1.73
CA PHE A 115 12.81 -2.26 2.05
C PHE A 115 12.75 -2.71 3.51
N THR A 116 11.92 -2.02 4.29
CA THR A 116 11.68 -2.31 5.72
C THR A 116 10.20 -2.33 6.02
N LEU A 117 9.82 -3.21 6.94
CA LEU A 117 8.46 -3.45 7.38
C LEU A 117 8.46 -3.65 8.89
N ALA A 118 7.41 -3.18 9.55
CA ALA A 118 7.15 -3.49 10.96
C ALA A 118 5.65 -3.54 11.21
N ARG A 119 5.23 -4.43 12.11
CA ARG A 119 3.82 -4.70 12.40
C ARG A 119 3.65 -4.82 13.89
N ARG A 120 2.75 -4.00 14.46
CA ARG A 120 2.52 -3.97 15.90
C ARG A 120 1.04 -3.84 16.21
N ILE A 121 0.57 -4.65 17.15
CA ILE A 121 -0.74 -4.52 17.77
C ILE A 121 -0.55 -3.80 19.10
N ILE A 122 -1.27 -2.70 19.28
CA ILE A 122 -1.17 -1.81 20.43
C ILE A 122 -2.44 -1.95 21.26
N VAL A 123 -2.28 -2.35 22.52
CA VAL A 123 -3.38 -2.70 23.42
C VAL A 123 -3.44 -1.72 24.57
N HIS A 124 -4.63 -1.23 24.90
CA HIS A 124 -4.78 -0.36 26.05
C HIS A 124 -4.57 -1.13 27.37
N PRO A 125 -3.81 -0.60 28.36
CA PRO A 125 -3.46 -1.33 29.59
C PRO A 125 -4.66 -1.80 30.42
N LYS A 126 -5.80 -1.09 30.34
CA LYS A 126 -7.03 -1.49 31.05
C LYS A 126 -7.83 -2.61 30.37
N PHE A 127 -7.56 -2.88 29.10
CA PHE A 127 -8.34 -3.81 28.27
C PHE A 127 -7.45 -4.90 27.68
N THR A 128 -6.37 -5.25 28.38
CA THR A 128 -5.51 -6.37 28.04
C THR A 128 -6.19 -7.69 28.35
N LYS A 129 -6.15 -8.62 27.41
CA LYS A 129 -6.61 -10.00 27.56
C LYS A 129 -5.58 -10.97 27.00
N SER A 130 -5.67 -12.22 27.42
CA SER A 130 -4.95 -13.32 26.79
C SER A 130 -5.56 -13.64 25.43
N TYR A 131 -4.72 -13.95 24.45
CA TYR A 131 -5.14 -14.45 23.14
C TYR A 131 -5.11 -15.97 23.10
N GLY A 132 -5.94 -16.58 22.26
CA GLY A 132 -5.84 -18.00 21.97
C GLY A 132 -4.51 -18.35 21.31
N TYR A 133 -4.11 -19.62 21.45
CA TYR A 133 -2.87 -20.14 20.86
C TYR A 133 -2.78 -19.90 19.35
N ASN A 134 -3.90 -20.02 18.63
CA ASN A 134 -3.93 -19.83 17.18
C ASN A 134 -3.63 -18.37 16.78
N THR A 135 -4.21 -17.40 17.50
CA THR A 135 -3.90 -15.98 17.31
C THR A 135 -2.43 -15.69 17.54
N PHE A 136 -1.85 -16.24 18.62
CA PHE A 136 -0.43 -16.11 18.90
C PHE A 136 0.45 -16.67 17.78
N VAL A 137 0.17 -17.89 17.29
CA VAL A 137 0.93 -18.51 16.20
C VAL A 137 0.85 -17.68 14.92
N THR A 138 -0.34 -17.19 14.55
CA THR A 138 -0.50 -16.33 13.37
C THR A 138 0.29 -15.04 13.50
N MET A 139 0.20 -14.36 14.64
CA MET A 139 0.99 -13.14 14.87
C MET A 139 2.49 -13.41 14.71
N ASN A 140 2.99 -14.50 15.31
CA ASN A 140 4.40 -14.86 15.22
C ASN A 140 4.82 -15.14 13.77
N ASN A 141 4.00 -15.85 12.99
CA ASN A 141 4.30 -16.18 11.60
C ASN A 141 4.34 -14.94 10.69
N LEU A 142 3.46 -13.96 10.96
CA LEU A 142 3.39 -12.69 10.26
C LEU A 142 4.40 -11.65 10.77
N GLY A 143 5.14 -11.95 11.84
CA GLY A 143 6.09 -11.02 12.47
C GLY A 143 5.40 -9.84 13.16
N VAL A 144 4.22 -10.07 13.75
CA VAL A 144 3.44 -9.06 14.47
C VAL A 144 3.79 -9.10 15.95
N GLU A 145 4.28 -7.98 16.48
CA GLU A 145 4.48 -7.83 17.92
C GLU A 145 3.22 -7.27 18.61
N ALA A 146 2.95 -7.69 19.85
CA ALA A 146 1.93 -7.07 20.69
C ALA A 146 2.60 -6.23 21.78
N LYS A 147 2.09 -5.01 21.98
CA LYS A 147 2.63 -4.06 22.95
C LYS A 147 1.51 -3.37 23.71
N ILE A 148 1.67 -3.24 25.03
CA ILE A 148 0.78 -2.41 25.85
C ILE A 148 1.09 -0.94 25.57
N TYR A 149 0.05 -0.15 25.34
CA TYR A 149 0.17 1.27 25.05
C TYR A 149 0.80 2.03 26.20
N ASP A 150 1.87 2.76 25.88
CA ASP A 150 2.67 3.55 26.83
C ASP A 150 2.82 5.02 26.36
N GLY A 151 1.83 5.50 25.60
CA GLY A 151 1.81 6.86 25.06
C GLY A 151 2.26 6.98 23.59
N PRO A 152 2.02 8.14 22.96
CA PRO A 152 2.27 8.33 21.52
C PRO A 152 3.77 8.38 21.16
N ALA A 153 4.62 8.83 22.07
CA ALA A 153 6.07 8.94 21.84
C ALA A 153 6.72 7.57 21.57
N GLU A 154 6.27 6.53 22.25
CA GLU A 154 6.78 5.16 22.08
C GLU A 154 6.53 4.65 20.65
N ILE A 155 5.33 4.91 20.11
CA ILE A 155 4.95 4.45 18.79
C ILE A 155 5.72 5.22 17.71
N LEU A 156 5.90 6.53 17.90
CA LEU A 156 6.73 7.34 17.00
C LEU A 156 8.18 6.85 16.97
N GLN A 157 8.76 6.56 18.13
CA GLN A 157 10.11 5.99 18.22
C GLN A 157 10.19 4.61 17.56
N TRP A 158 9.16 3.78 17.73
CA TRP A 158 9.05 2.48 17.08
C TRP A 158 9.03 2.61 15.54
N ILE A 159 8.20 3.50 14.99
CA ILE A 159 8.14 3.73 13.54
C ILE A 159 9.48 4.25 13.04
N GLN A 160 10.05 5.27 13.69
CA GLN A 160 11.33 5.87 13.30
C GLN A 160 12.46 4.84 13.28
N LYS A 161 12.56 4.01 14.34
CA LYS A 161 13.57 2.95 14.46
C LYS A 161 13.43 1.91 13.36
N ASN A 162 12.22 1.42 13.11
CA ASN A 162 12.01 0.31 12.19
C ASN A 162 12.03 0.73 10.71
N LEU A 163 11.49 1.91 10.39
CA LEU A 163 11.46 2.42 9.01
C LEU A 163 12.76 3.13 8.60
N ARG A 164 13.67 3.36 9.55
CA ARG A 164 14.88 4.19 9.38
C ARG A 164 14.55 5.54 8.72
N ALA A 165 13.40 6.10 9.08
CA ALA A 165 12.89 7.34 8.51
C ALA A 165 13.59 8.54 9.18
N PRO A 166 13.80 9.67 8.46
CA PRO A 166 14.30 10.89 9.07
C PRO A 166 13.34 11.37 10.17
N LYS A 167 13.89 11.95 11.25
CA LYS A 167 13.12 12.39 12.43
C LYS A 167 12.01 13.40 12.09
N GLU A 168 12.22 14.21 11.05
CA GLU A 168 11.33 15.30 10.64
C GLU A 168 10.13 14.83 9.80
N THR A 169 10.14 13.58 9.32
CA THR A 169 9.18 13.11 8.31
C THR A 169 7.90 12.50 8.90
N ILE A 170 7.85 12.28 10.22
CA ILE A 170 6.76 11.52 10.87
C ILE A 170 6.12 12.40 11.94
N ASN A 171 5.29 13.35 11.52
CA ASN A 171 4.35 14.03 12.40
C ASN A 171 3.00 13.28 12.38
N ARG A 172 3.05 12.02 12.78
CA ARG A 172 1.89 11.12 12.69
C ARG A 172 1.18 11.07 14.03
N GLU A 173 0.06 11.77 14.14
CA GLU A 173 -0.81 11.67 15.31
C GLU A 173 -1.43 10.27 15.36
N ILE A 174 -0.76 9.34 16.05
CA ILE A 174 -1.38 8.11 16.50
C ILE A 174 -2.16 8.46 17.76
N ILE A 175 -3.37 8.93 17.55
CA ILE A 175 -4.28 9.22 18.63
C ILE A 175 -4.88 7.89 19.03
N ILE A 176 -4.74 7.45 20.28
CA ILE A 176 -5.68 6.46 20.85
C ILE A 176 -6.79 7.27 21.52
N THR A 177 -7.95 7.39 20.87
CA THR A 177 -9.10 8.03 21.51
C THR A 177 -9.69 7.13 22.59
N LYS A 178 -10.32 7.74 23.62
CA LYS A 178 -11.06 7.01 24.65
C LYS A 178 -12.11 6.07 24.07
N SER A 179 -12.69 6.44 22.92
CA SER A 179 -13.74 5.70 22.21
C SER A 179 -13.28 4.36 21.64
N ASN A 180 -11.98 4.11 21.46
CA ASN A 180 -11.48 2.89 20.84
C ASN A 180 -10.48 2.13 21.73
N GLN A 181 -10.54 2.30 23.05
CA GLN A 181 -9.60 1.66 23.98
C GLN A 181 -9.87 0.16 24.18
N LYS A 182 -11.10 -0.29 23.95
CA LYS A 182 -11.50 -1.70 24.12
C LYS A 182 -11.10 -2.59 22.94
N CYS A 183 -10.72 -1.99 21.81
CA CYS A 183 -10.11 -2.69 20.68
C CYS A 183 -8.64 -2.29 20.57
N PRO A 184 -7.77 -3.21 20.16
CA PRO A 184 -6.39 -2.85 19.89
C PRO A 184 -6.26 -2.10 18.56
N ILE A 185 -5.18 -1.33 18.45
CA ILE A 185 -4.80 -0.65 17.20
C ILE A 185 -3.76 -1.48 16.48
N PHE A 186 -4.05 -1.77 15.22
CA PHE A 186 -3.16 -2.42 14.29
C PHE A 186 -2.31 -1.37 13.60
N ALA A 187 -1.05 -1.21 14.00
CA ALA A 187 -0.07 -0.30 13.40
C ALA A 187 0.87 -1.06 12.42
N TRP A 188 0.68 -0.86 11.13
CA TRP A 188 1.45 -1.49 10.05
C TRP A 188 2.31 -0.43 9.39
N ALA A 189 3.61 -0.64 9.31
CA ALA A 189 4.56 0.37 8.86
C ALA A 189 5.45 -0.19 7.76
N SER A 190 5.66 0.59 6.71
CA SER A 190 6.51 0.19 5.60
C SER A 190 7.31 1.35 5.03
N HIS A 191 8.52 1.04 4.56
CA HIS A 191 9.33 1.98 3.82
C HIS A 191 10.06 1.27 2.69
N LEU A 192 9.77 1.68 1.47
CA LEU A 192 10.49 1.26 0.27
C LEU A 192 11.31 2.42 -0.30
N GLN A 193 12.62 2.23 -0.37
CA GLN A 193 13.54 3.03 -1.15
C GLN A 193 13.97 2.18 -2.34
N VAL A 194 13.48 2.53 -3.52
CA VAL A 194 13.79 1.80 -4.75
C VAL A 194 14.65 2.67 -5.67
N PRO A 195 15.80 2.15 -6.15
CA PRO A 195 16.58 2.87 -7.12
C PRO A 195 15.84 2.87 -8.46
N THR A 196 15.96 3.96 -9.23
CA THR A 196 15.40 4.04 -10.59
C THR A 196 15.89 2.94 -11.52
N ASN A 197 17.03 2.34 -11.19
CA ASN A 197 17.72 1.34 -12.00
C ASN A 197 17.45 -0.11 -11.57
N SER A 198 16.36 -0.37 -10.82
CA SER A 198 16.01 -1.75 -10.47
C SER A 198 15.58 -2.56 -11.70
N THR A 199 16.07 -3.79 -11.82
CA THR A 199 15.75 -4.71 -12.93
C THR A 199 14.56 -5.62 -12.63
N SER A 200 14.14 -5.69 -11.37
CA SER A 200 13.09 -6.59 -10.90
C SER A 200 11.85 -5.85 -10.38
N VAL A 201 12.02 -4.60 -9.98
CA VAL A 201 10.93 -3.73 -9.52
C VAL A 201 10.82 -2.56 -10.47
N PHE A 202 9.62 -2.34 -11.01
CA PHE A 202 9.37 -1.28 -11.97
C PHE A 202 8.38 -0.27 -11.41
N LEU A 203 8.56 0.98 -11.84
CA LEU A 203 7.67 2.09 -11.53
C LEU A 203 6.77 2.33 -12.73
N TYR A 204 5.46 2.16 -12.55
CA TYR A 204 4.45 2.48 -13.53
C TYR A 204 3.71 3.74 -13.12
N PHE A 205 3.78 4.78 -13.95
CA PHE A 205 3.03 6.03 -13.76
C PHE A 205 1.80 6.00 -14.65
N VAL A 206 0.62 6.07 -14.06
CA VAL A 206 -0.66 6.15 -14.77
C VAL A 206 -1.23 7.56 -14.59
N THR A 207 -1.21 8.34 -15.67
CA THR A 207 -1.75 9.70 -15.71
C THR A 207 -3.20 9.68 -16.20
N GLU A 208 -4.02 10.66 -15.79
CA GLU A 208 -5.46 10.73 -16.11
C GLU A 208 -6.33 9.55 -15.61
N VAL A 209 -6.20 9.19 -14.33
CA VAL A 209 -7.16 8.27 -13.67
C VAL A 209 -8.38 9.04 -13.15
N GLU A 210 -9.04 9.82 -14.03
CA GLU A 210 -10.43 10.24 -13.80
C GLU A 210 -11.41 9.12 -14.17
N ARG A 211 -10.98 8.15 -14.98
CA ARG A 211 -11.77 6.95 -15.27
C ARG A 211 -11.41 5.79 -14.35
N SER A 212 -12.45 5.06 -13.97
CA SER A 212 -12.48 3.89 -13.08
C SER A 212 -11.73 2.67 -13.65
N VAL A 213 -10.41 2.75 -13.79
CA VAL A 213 -9.59 1.57 -14.10
C VAL A 213 -9.82 0.56 -12.97
N THR A 214 -10.17 -0.69 -13.25
CA THR A 214 -10.26 -1.75 -12.23
C THR A 214 -8.89 -2.40 -12.00
N GLY A 215 -8.73 -3.15 -10.92
CA GLY A 215 -7.46 -3.85 -10.62
C GLY A 215 -7.03 -4.76 -11.77
N PRO A 216 -7.93 -5.62 -12.30
CA PRO A 216 -7.66 -6.41 -13.49
C PRO A 216 -7.25 -5.57 -14.70
N GLN A 217 -7.97 -4.47 -14.98
CA GLN A 217 -7.64 -3.58 -16.10
C GLN A 217 -6.24 -2.97 -15.95
N LEU A 218 -5.84 -2.57 -14.74
CA LEU A 218 -4.50 -2.04 -14.48
C LEU A 218 -3.42 -3.10 -14.78
N LEU A 219 -3.66 -4.36 -14.43
CA LEU A 219 -2.73 -5.44 -14.75
C LEU A 219 -2.67 -5.73 -16.24
N ASP A 220 -3.81 -5.69 -16.92
CA ASP A 220 -3.85 -5.88 -18.36
C ASP A 220 -3.09 -4.73 -19.04
N MET A 221 -3.24 -3.48 -18.59
CA MET A 221 -2.42 -2.36 -19.07
C MET A 221 -0.92 -2.59 -18.84
N ILE A 222 -0.52 -3.07 -17.65
CA ILE A 222 0.88 -3.39 -17.36
C ILE A 222 1.38 -4.52 -18.28
N LYS A 223 0.59 -5.59 -18.46
CA LYS A 223 0.93 -6.72 -19.34
C LYS A 223 1.06 -6.30 -20.80
N GLU A 224 0.13 -5.49 -21.30
CA GLU A 224 0.20 -4.96 -22.67
C GLU A 224 1.43 -4.09 -22.86
N MET A 225 1.76 -3.23 -21.91
CA MET A 225 3.00 -2.45 -21.98
C MET A 225 4.25 -3.34 -21.99
N GLN A 226 4.25 -4.44 -21.25
CA GLN A 226 5.36 -5.40 -21.27
C GLN A 226 5.54 -6.11 -22.62
N LYS A 227 4.50 -6.19 -23.45
CA LYS A 227 4.55 -6.80 -24.79
C LYS A 227 5.09 -5.84 -25.86
N THR A 228 4.97 -4.53 -25.65
CA THR A 228 5.36 -3.54 -26.65
C THR A 228 6.86 -3.28 -26.71
N ASN A 229 7.35 -2.99 -27.92
CA ASN A 229 8.72 -2.51 -28.10
C ASN A 229 8.83 -1.11 -27.46
N PRO A 230 9.79 -0.91 -26.56
CA PRO A 230 9.91 0.34 -25.84
C PRO A 230 10.39 1.48 -26.73
N GLU A 231 9.61 2.55 -26.80
CA GLU A 231 10.11 3.85 -27.24
C GLU A 231 10.76 4.57 -26.06
N THR A 232 11.85 5.28 -26.33
CA THR A 232 12.63 6.00 -25.32
C THR A 232 12.19 7.45 -25.26
N HIS A 233 11.70 7.88 -24.11
CA HIS A 233 11.31 9.27 -23.84
C HIS A 233 12.09 9.82 -22.66
N THR A 234 12.49 11.09 -22.73
CA THR A 234 12.94 11.83 -21.55
C THR A 234 11.72 12.30 -20.81
N ALA A 235 11.61 12.01 -19.52
CA ALA A 235 10.48 12.49 -18.74
C ALA A 235 10.88 13.31 -17.54
N TYR A 236 10.02 14.30 -17.26
CA TYR A 236 10.09 15.16 -16.11
C TYR A 236 9.02 14.73 -15.13
N VAL A 237 9.42 13.96 -14.13
CA VAL A 237 8.53 13.54 -13.03
C VAL A 237 8.84 14.40 -11.80
N PRO A 238 7.84 15.08 -11.22
CA PRO A 238 8.05 15.89 -10.02
C PRO A 238 8.45 14.98 -8.85
N ILE A 239 9.45 15.38 -8.07
CA ILE A 239 9.71 14.73 -6.79
C ILE A 239 8.46 14.83 -5.92
N TRP A 240 7.99 13.69 -5.44
CA TRP A 240 6.91 13.62 -4.46
C TRP A 240 7.51 13.44 -3.06
N TRP A 241 6.89 14.09 -2.09
CA TRP A 241 7.30 13.99 -0.70
C TRP A 241 6.68 12.75 -0.03
N PRO A 242 7.34 12.22 1.01
CA PRO A 242 6.78 11.15 1.84
C PRO A 242 5.40 11.48 2.39
N HIS A 243 4.63 10.44 2.72
CA HIS A 243 3.31 10.59 3.31
C HIS A 243 3.37 11.15 4.73
N GLU A 244 2.77 12.33 4.94
CA GLU A 244 2.70 12.99 6.26
C GLU A 244 1.62 12.40 7.18
N HIS A 245 0.71 11.56 6.67
CA HIS A 245 -0.46 11.09 7.42
C HIS A 245 -0.59 9.56 7.48
N VAL A 246 -1.72 9.06 7.96
CA VAL A 246 -2.06 7.63 8.01
C VAL A 246 -3.18 7.38 7.00
N SER A 247 -3.00 6.41 6.10
CA SER A 247 -4.08 6.00 5.19
C SER A 247 -5.19 5.31 6.00
N ASN A 248 -6.46 5.67 5.81
CA ASN A 248 -7.57 5.01 6.52
C ASN A 248 -7.92 3.65 5.89
N VAL A 249 -6.99 2.70 6.03
CA VAL A 249 -7.09 1.37 5.45
C VAL A 249 -8.27 0.59 6.03
N ALA A 250 -8.62 0.80 7.30
CA ALA A 250 -9.79 0.16 7.92
C ALA A 250 -11.08 0.44 7.13
N LYS A 251 -11.33 1.72 6.80
CA LYS A 251 -12.48 2.14 6.00
C LYS A 251 -12.42 1.63 4.58
N GLY A 252 -11.22 1.56 4.00
CA GLY A 252 -10.97 0.90 2.72
C GLY A 252 -11.44 -0.55 2.75
N ILE A 253 -10.94 -1.34 3.70
CA ILE A 253 -11.29 -2.75 3.93
C ILE A 253 -12.80 -2.89 4.12
N LYS A 254 -13.38 -2.13 5.05
CA LYS A 254 -14.82 -2.15 5.37
C LYS A 254 -15.70 -1.90 4.15
N ASN A 255 -15.35 -0.91 3.33
CA ASN A 255 -16.18 -0.47 2.21
C ASN A 255 -15.97 -1.28 0.92
N SER A 256 -14.83 -1.95 0.77
CA SER A 256 -14.50 -2.65 -0.48
C SER A 256 -14.59 -4.16 -0.39
N LEU A 257 -14.46 -4.71 0.82
CA LEU A 257 -14.49 -6.14 1.08
C LEU A 257 -15.72 -6.47 1.91
N ASP A 258 -16.17 -7.73 1.88
CA ASP A 258 -17.24 -8.23 2.74
C ASP A 258 -16.73 -8.38 4.19
N ALA A 259 -16.44 -7.25 4.82
CA ALA A 259 -15.72 -7.10 6.07
C ALA A 259 -16.50 -6.26 7.11
N GLU A 260 -17.74 -5.86 6.81
CA GLU A 260 -18.63 -5.17 7.75
C GLU A 260 -18.70 -5.88 9.12
N PRO A 261 -18.83 -7.23 9.19
CA PRO A 261 -18.92 -7.92 10.47
C PRO A 261 -17.65 -7.75 11.34
N LEU A 262 -16.47 -7.54 10.77
CA LEU A 262 -15.24 -7.28 11.53
C LEU A 262 -15.29 -5.96 12.30
N PHE A 263 -16.03 -4.98 11.78
CA PHE A 263 -16.20 -3.66 12.39
C PHE A 263 -17.53 -3.55 13.15
N SER A 264 -18.08 -4.69 13.59
CA SER A 264 -19.27 -4.78 14.43
C SER A 264 -18.90 -5.29 15.84
N HIS A 265 -19.88 -5.35 16.75
CA HIS A 265 -19.66 -5.81 18.12
C HIS A 265 -19.07 -7.22 18.15
N GLY A 266 -17.92 -7.39 18.82
CA GLY A 266 -17.19 -8.66 18.90
C GLY A 266 -16.47 -9.08 17.61
N GLY A 267 -16.49 -8.23 16.57
CA GLY A 267 -15.95 -8.54 15.24
C GLY A 267 -14.45 -8.84 15.21
N PHE A 268 -13.68 -8.30 16.16
CA PHE A 268 -12.23 -8.55 16.29
C PHE A 268 -11.89 -9.84 17.05
N GLY A 269 -12.91 -10.55 17.57
CA GLY A 269 -12.77 -11.85 18.22
C GLY A 269 -11.72 -11.84 19.33
N ASP A 270 -10.72 -12.70 19.19
CA ASP A 270 -9.67 -12.88 20.19
C ASP A 270 -8.89 -11.59 20.49
N PHE A 271 -8.85 -10.62 19.57
CA PHE A 271 -8.07 -9.39 19.78
C PHE A 271 -8.71 -8.37 20.71
N ALA A 272 -10.03 -8.37 20.84
CA ALA A 272 -10.76 -7.32 21.55
C ALA A 272 -11.62 -7.88 22.68
N MET A 273 -12.15 -6.99 23.53
CA MET A 273 -13.20 -7.35 24.48
C MET A 273 -14.46 -7.79 23.72
N GLU A 274 -15.26 -8.70 24.29
CA GLU A 274 -16.42 -9.28 23.61
C GLU A 274 -17.46 -8.25 23.16
N ASP A 275 -17.62 -7.17 23.94
CA ASP A 275 -18.54 -6.07 23.66
C ASP A 275 -17.91 -4.93 22.84
N ALA A 276 -16.66 -5.09 22.42
CA ALA A 276 -15.94 -4.03 21.74
C ALA A 276 -16.28 -3.98 20.25
N GLU A 277 -16.41 -2.77 19.73
CA GLU A 277 -16.60 -2.48 18.32
C GLU A 277 -15.38 -1.77 17.77
N ALA A 278 -14.75 -2.36 16.76
CA ALA A 278 -13.59 -1.77 16.13
C ALA A 278 -14.00 -0.62 15.21
N SER A 279 -13.33 0.53 15.34
CA SER A 279 -13.61 1.69 14.50
C SER A 279 -12.91 1.57 13.14
N ALA A 280 -13.68 1.70 12.06
CA ALA A 280 -13.14 1.95 10.73
C ALA A 280 -12.92 3.45 10.44
N GLU A 281 -13.49 4.34 11.26
CA GLU A 281 -13.44 5.78 11.03
C GLU A 281 -12.17 6.39 11.63
N PHE A 282 -11.64 7.40 10.92
CA PHE A 282 -10.53 8.23 11.38
C PHE A 282 -10.98 9.69 11.40
N SER A 283 -11.09 10.28 12.59
CA SER A 283 -11.48 11.68 12.79
C SER A 283 -10.92 12.19 14.12
N LYS A 284 -11.15 13.46 14.44
CA LYS A 284 -10.79 14.02 15.77
C LYS A 284 -11.43 13.26 16.95
N LYS A 285 -12.56 12.56 16.71
CA LYS A 285 -13.31 11.83 17.74
C LYS A 285 -13.09 10.32 17.72
N PHE A 286 -12.62 9.79 16.60
CA PHE A 286 -12.49 8.35 16.35
C PHE A 286 -11.12 8.01 15.82
N THR A 287 -10.46 7.07 16.47
CA THR A 287 -9.24 6.45 15.98
C THR A 287 -9.58 5.21 15.19
N SER A 288 -9.05 5.09 13.98
CA SER A 288 -9.16 3.85 13.22
C SER A 288 -8.38 2.72 13.89
N SER A 289 -9.00 1.55 14.04
CA SER A 289 -8.37 0.35 14.61
C SER A 289 -7.29 -0.23 13.71
N ILE A 290 -7.18 0.21 12.44
CA ILE A 290 -6.13 -0.22 11.50
C ILE A 290 -5.48 1.00 10.87
N GLN A 291 -4.17 1.13 11.07
CA GLN A 291 -3.38 2.28 10.69
C GLN A 291 -2.15 1.84 9.89
N HIS A 292 -2.04 2.34 8.66
CA HIS A 292 -0.91 2.07 7.78
C HIS A 292 -0.01 3.29 7.64
N PHE A 293 1.27 3.04 7.83
CA PHE A 293 2.36 3.98 7.98
C PHE A 293 3.34 3.81 6.82
N ASP A 294 2.85 4.00 5.61
CA ASP A 294 3.57 3.64 4.39
C ASP A 294 4.37 4.81 3.83
N MET A 295 5.57 4.52 3.33
CA MET A 295 6.46 5.49 2.73
C MET A 295 7.19 4.89 1.52
N ILE A 296 7.28 5.66 0.45
CA ILE A 296 8.08 5.32 -0.71
C ILE A 296 8.99 6.47 -1.08
N THR A 297 10.26 6.14 -1.30
CA THR A 297 11.26 7.04 -1.85
C THR A 297 11.80 6.43 -3.13
N VAL A 298 11.81 7.20 -4.21
CA VAL A 298 12.50 6.84 -5.45
C VAL A 298 13.72 7.73 -5.55
N PHE A 299 14.87 7.13 -5.79
CA PHE A 299 16.13 7.86 -5.91
C PHE A 299 16.89 7.43 -7.15
N HIS A 300 17.61 8.39 -7.74
CA HIS A 300 18.48 8.12 -8.87
C HIS A 300 19.84 7.65 -8.37
N THR A 301 20.24 6.45 -8.78
CA THR A 301 21.62 6.00 -8.64
C THR A 301 22.41 6.50 -9.85
N PRO A 302 23.47 7.29 -9.66
CA PRO A 302 24.31 7.70 -10.78
C PRO A 302 24.90 6.45 -11.44
N ASP A 303 24.75 6.34 -12.76
CA ASP A 303 25.34 5.24 -13.51
C ASP A 303 26.86 5.39 -13.56
N THR A 304 27.57 4.62 -12.75
CA THR A 304 29.03 4.62 -12.70
C THR A 304 29.66 4.03 -13.97
N ASN A 305 28.89 3.32 -14.81
CA ASN A 305 29.39 2.78 -16.07
C ASN A 305 29.33 3.81 -17.22
N SER A 306 28.60 4.91 -17.05
CA SER A 306 28.30 5.89 -18.11
C SER A 306 29.07 7.21 -18.04
N VAL A 307 30.09 7.34 -17.18
CA VAL A 307 30.94 8.56 -17.12
C VAL A 307 31.55 8.91 -18.50
N ARG A 308 31.65 7.95 -19.43
CA ARG A 308 32.14 8.17 -20.80
C ARG A 308 31.10 8.66 -21.83
N ARG A 309 29.80 8.81 -21.49
CA ARG A 309 28.74 9.17 -22.46
C ARG A 309 28.07 10.53 -22.24
N MET A 310 28.50 11.33 -21.27
CA MET A 310 27.97 12.68 -21.07
C MET A 310 28.53 13.71 -22.07
N ILE A 311 28.30 13.48 -23.36
CA ILE A 311 28.14 14.55 -24.35
C ILE A 311 26.89 14.16 -25.15
N LEU A 312 25.71 14.44 -24.59
CA LEU A 312 24.48 14.41 -25.37
C LEU A 312 24.52 15.59 -26.35
N GLN A 313 24.92 15.32 -27.59
CA GLN A 313 24.69 16.26 -28.69
C GLN A 313 23.18 16.29 -28.97
N ALA A 314 22.59 17.47 -28.74
CA ALA A 314 21.18 17.84 -28.95
C ALA A 314 20.16 17.23 -27.97
N PRO A 315 19.09 18.00 -27.60
CA PRO A 315 18.06 17.48 -26.71
C PRO A 315 17.28 16.35 -27.40
N PRO A 316 16.95 15.25 -26.70
CA PRO A 316 16.16 14.18 -27.28
C PRO A 316 14.76 14.72 -27.66
N PHE A 317 14.33 14.42 -28.88
CA PHE A 317 13.13 14.98 -29.53
C PHE A 317 11.78 14.53 -28.92
N ASN A 318 11.78 13.89 -27.74
CA ASN A 318 10.61 13.27 -27.14
C ASN A 318 10.62 13.46 -25.62
N VAL A 319 10.14 14.63 -25.17
CA VAL A 319 10.07 15.00 -23.76
C VAL A 319 8.64 14.88 -23.23
N ALA A 320 8.44 14.11 -22.16
CA ALA A 320 7.17 13.97 -21.45
C ALA A 320 7.20 14.70 -20.10
N HIS A 321 6.32 15.68 -19.87
CA HIS A 321 6.20 16.35 -18.57
C HIS A 321 5.00 15.81 -17.80
N VAL A 322 5.23 15.20 -16.63
CA VAL A 322 4.14 14.75 -15.73
C VAL A 322 3.70 15.92 -14.87
N THR A 323 2.78 16.73 -15.40
CA THR A 323 2.24 17.94 -14.75
C THR A 323 0.85 17.76 -14.16
N CYS A 324 0.28 16.55 -14.25
CA CYS A 324 -1.03 16.19 -13.73
C CYS A 324 -0.94 15.16 -12.59
N PRO A 325 -1.97 15.04 -11.73
CA PRO A 325 -2.07 13.96 -10.77
C PRO A 325 -1.93 12.59 -11.42
N PHE A 326 -1.26 11.67 -10.74
CA PHE A 326 -0.97 10.34 -11.26
C PHE A 326 -1.13 9.26 -10.20
N THR A 327 -1.38 8.03 -10.65
CA THR A 327 -1.25 6.82 -9.84
C THR A 327 0.11 6.19 -10.10
N LEU A 328 0.90 6.02 -9.05
CA LEU A 328 2.14 5.26 -9.08
C LEU A 328 1.85 3.81 -8.69
N VAL A 329 2.33 2.87 -9.49
CA VAL A 329 2.35 1.45 -9.15
C VAL A 329 3.80 1.00 -9.10
N VAL A 330 4.26 0.62 -7.92
CA VAL A 330 5.52 -0.11 -7.80
C VAL A 330 5.22 -1.57 -7.99
N TYR A 331 5.87 -2.21 -8.94
CA TYR A 331 5.48 -3.54 -9.39
C TYR A 331 6.66 -4.49 -9.41
N ASP A 332 6.50 -5.62 -8.73
CA ASP A 332 7.41 -6.76 -8.75
C ASP A 332 7.13 -7.58 -10.01
N ASP A 333 8.06 -7.55 -10.95
CA ASP A 333 7.90 -8.25 -12.22
C ASP A 333 8.05 -9.77 -12.11
N LYS A 334 8.80 -10.24 -11.11
CA LYS A 334 9.03 -11.67 -10.89
C LYS A 334 7.78 -12.32 -10.32
N LYS A 335 7.15 -11.68 -9.35
CA LYS A 335 5.89 -12.14 -8.74
C LYS A 335 4.65 -11.70 -9.52
N LYS A 336 4.81 -10.79 -10.48
CA LYS A 336 3.70 -10.15 -11.22
C LYS A 336 2.69 -9.50 -10.26
N MET A 337 3.22 -8.78 -9.27
CA MET A 337 2.43 -8.22 -8.19
C MET A 337 2.77 -6.75 -7.91
N PRO A 338 1.76 -5.91 -7.62
CA PRO A 338 1.98 -4.59 -7.04
C PRO A 338 2.61 -4.74 -5.65
N VAL A 339 3.66 -3.97 -5.39
CA VAL A 339 4.28 -3.80 -4.07
C VAL A 339 3.67 -2.60 -3.37
N TYR A 340 3.47 -1.50 -4.11
CA TYR A 340 2.81 -0.30 -3.62
C TYR A 340 1.83 0.24 -4.66
N TYR A 341 0.73 0.77 -4.15
CA TYR A 341 -0.08 1.74 -4.85
C TYR A 341 0.12 3.13 -4.24
N GLY A 342 0.21 4.12 -5.10
CA GLY A 342 0.37 5.51 -4.74
C GLY A 342 -0.54 6.39 -5.56
N ARG A 343 -1.21 7.36 -4.95
CA ARG A 343 -1.84 8.47 -5.66
C ARG A 343 -1.11 9.74 -5.31
N SER A 344 -0.48 10.35 -6.30
CA SER A 344 0.08 11.69 -6.17
C SER A 344 -0.94 12.71 -6.66
N ARG A 345 -1.35 13.61 -5.77
CA ARG A 345 -2.15 14.79 -6.12
C ARG A 345 -1.16 15.95 -6.08
N LEU A 346 -0.82 16.49 -7.25
CA LEU A 346 0.12 17.60 -7.33
C LEU A 346 -0.43 18.80 -6.53
N SER A 347 0.01 18.93 -5.29
CA SER A 347 -0.25 20.10 -4.46
C SER A 347 0.82 21.15 -4.78
N ARG A 348 0.41 22.19 -5.51
CA ARG A 348 1.05 23.51 -5.41
C ARG A 348 0.71 24.07 -4.02
N SER A 349 1.60 23.99 -3.04
CA SER A 349 1.57 24.93 -1.92
C SER A 349 2.84 24.89 -1.05
N SER A 350 3.81 25.72 -1.42
CA SER A 350 4.29 26.74 -0.50
C SER A 350 4.47 28.02 -1.32
N GLY A 351 4.04 29.16 -0.78
CA GLY A 351 3.88 30.43 -1.49
C GLY A 351 5.19 31.10 -1.89
N VAL A 352 6.01 30.44 -2.71
CA VAL A 352 7.02 31.11 -3.51
C VAL A 352 6.36 31.45 -4.85
N GLN A 353 5.94 32.70 -4.96
CA GLN A 353 5.58 33.33 -6.22
C GLN A 353 6.61 32.98 -7.30
N ASN A 354 6.13 32.48 -8.44
CA ASN A 354 6.63 32.79 -9.77
C ASN A 354 8.09 33.23 -9.90
N THR A 355 9.03 32.39 -9.46
CA THR A 355 10.38 32.40 -9.98
C THR A 355 10.71 30.99 -10.44
N LEU A 356 11.11 30.88 -11.70
CA LEU A 356 11.67 29.69 -12.34
C LEU A 356 13.01 29.24 -11.71
N ASP A 357 13.31 29.67 -10.49
CA ASP A 357 14.65 29.59 -9.87
C ASP A 357 14.73 28.67 -8.65
N SER A 358 13.63 28.06 -8.22
CA SER A 358 13.73 26.84 -7.38
C SER A 358 13.92 25.67 -8.33
N PRO A 359 15.01 24.88 -8.22
CA PRO A 359 15.17 23.73 -9.09
C PRO A 359 14.00 22.80 -8.78
N LEU A 360 13.03 22.74 -9.71
CA LEU A 360 12.13 21.60 -9.80
C LEU A 360 13.07 20.41 -9.79
N ALA A 361 13.11 19.72 -8.66
CA ALA A 361 13.91 18.53 -8.54
C ALA A 361 13.18 17.53 -9.45
N VAL A 362 13.73 17.39 -10.65
CA VAL A 362 13.16 16.64 -11.75
C VAL A 362 13.90 15.33 -11.77
N LEU A 363 13.16 14.25 -11.63
CA LEU A 363 13.70 12.95 -11.96
C LEU A 363 13.73 12.82 -13.48
N ILE A 364 14.90 13.05 -14.09
CA ILE A 364 15.12 12.78 -15.52
C ILE A 364 15.25 11.28 -15.67
N CYS A 365 14.25 10.67 -16.31
CA CYS A 365 14.26 9.25 -16.55
C CYS A 365 13.93 8.94 -18.00
N GLN A 366 14.50 7.83 -18.46
CA GLN A 366 14.10 7.22 -19.70
C GLN A 366 12.85 6.39 -19.44
N LEU A 367 11.74 6.83 -20.03
CA LEU A 367 10.47 6.14 -19.93
C LEU A 367 10.23 5.31 -21.18
N ARG A 368 9.73 4.09 -20.95
CA ARG A 368 9.03 3.30 -21.95
C ARG A 368 7.56 3.72 -21.90
N SER A 369 7.06 4.38 -22.92
CA SER A 369 5.64 4.74 -22.99
C SER A 369 4.85 3.74 -23.83
N TYR A 370 3.62 3.48 -23.40
CA TYR A 370 2.60 2.86 -24.25
C TYR A 370 1.49 3.88 -24.50
N PHE A 371 1.24 4.19 -25.78
CA PHE A 371 0.08 4.96 -26.21
C PHE A 371 -1.01 3.97 -26.63
N GLY A 372 -2.04 3.80 -25.79
CA GLY A 372 -3.21 3.00 -26.19
C GLY A 372 -3.97 3.70 -27.32
N SER A 373 -4.06 3.09 -28.50
CA SER A 373 -4.87 3.61 -29.61
C SER A 373 -6.28 2.99 -29.64
N ARG A 374 -7.30 3.85 -29.45
CA ARG A 374 -8.68 3.84 -29.98
C ARG A 374 -9.64 2.66 -29.69
N THR A 375 -10.81 3.01 -29.15
CA THR A 375 -12.13 2.87 -29.82
C THR A 375 -13.08 3.96 -29.29
N ALA A 376 -14.01 4.40 -30.13
CA ALA A 376 -14.84 5.60 -30.00
C ALA A 376 -15.53 5.78 -28.62
N PHE A 377 -15.22 6.89 -27.93
CA PHE A 377 -16.10 7.82 -27.20
C PHE A 377 -15.24 8.73 -26.30
N ASN A 378 -15.11 9.99 -26.73
CA ASN A 378 -14.45 11.13 -26.06
C ASN A 378 -12.96 11.01 -25.70
N SER A 379 -12.21 11.98 -26.25
CA SER A 379 -10.78 12.24 -26.18
C SER A 379 -10.25 12.47 -24.75
N SER A 380 -9.65 11.44 -24.15
CA SER A 380 -8.75 11.56 -22.99
C SER A 380 -7.66 10.50 -23.14
N HIS A 381 -6.38 10.91 -23.12
CA HIS A 381 -5.24 10.04 -23.36
C HIS A 381 -4.68 9.54 -22.01
N THR A 382 -4.96 8.29 -21.64
CA THR A 382 -4.28 7.65 -20.50
C THR A 382 -2.84 7.30 -20.91
N PHE A 383 -1.85 7.93 -20.27
CA PHE A 383 -0.44 7.56 -20.46
C PHE A 383 0.02 6.66 -19.33
N THR A 384 0.55 5.50 -19.71
CA THR A 384 1.28 4.62 -18.79
C THR A 384 2.75 4.63 -19.17
N PHE A 385 3.59 4.94 -18.19
CA PHE A 385 5.03 4.93 -18.39
C PHE A 385 5.70 3.93 -17.48
N LYS A 386 6.65 3.15 -18.01
CA LYS A 386 7.56 2.32 -17.24
C LYS A 386 8.93 2.98 -17.19
N LEU A 387 9.44 3.18 -15.99
CA LEU A 387 10.81 3.60 -15.78
C LEU A 387 11.74 2.41 -16.08
N ALA A 388 12.66 2.56 -17.03
CA ALA A 388 13.54 1.48 -17.46
C ALA A 388 14.99 1.94 -17.58
N ASN A 389 15.91 0.99 -17.35
CA ASN A 389 17.35 1.19 -17.46
C ASN A 389 17.90 1.17 -18.88
N TYR A 390 19.09 1.79 -19.00
CA TYR A 390 20.16 1.44 -19.95
C TYR A 390 21.03 0.35 -19.35
#